data_AF-A0ABD2NQA3-F1
#
_entry.id   AF-A0ABD2NQA3-F1
#
_cell.length_a   1.000
_cell.length_b   1.000
_cell.length_c   1.000
_cell.angle_alpha   90.00
_cell.angle_beta   90.00
_cell.angle_gamma   90.00
#
_symmetry.space_group_name_H-M   'P 1'
#
loop_
_entity.id
_entity.type
_entity.pdbx_description
1 polymer ?
#
loop_
_entity_poly.entity_id
_entity_poly.type
_entity_poly.pdbx_seq_one_letter_code
_entity_poly.pdbx_strand_id
1 'polypeptide(L)'
;MTAARYIADILEHHVVPFGPLIGENFIYMHDNARPRAARVVTEFLQNAEIDILRWPARSPDLNPIEHVWDNMRWQIQPRRMPCRTLQQLENLLPDLELSDSRVHPKFV
;
A
#
# COMPACT_ATOMS: atom_id res chain seq x y z
N MET A 1 -11.34 5.37 -7.90
CA MET A 1 -10.40 4.62 -8.76
C MET A 1 -11.14 3.48 -9.45
N THR A 2 -10.99 3.30 -10.76
CA THR A 2 -11.57 2.16 -11.52
C THR A 2 -10.51 1.07 -11.70
N ALA A 3 -10.92 -0.13 -12.14
CA ALA A 3 -9.98 -1.22 -12.43
C ALA A 3 -8.97 -0.84 -13.53
N ALA A 4 -9.44 -0.20 -14.61
CA ALA A 4 -8.57 0.26 -15.69
C ALA A 4 -7.53 1.30 -15.22
N ARG A 5 -7.95 2.26 -14.39
CA ARG A 5 -7.01 3.24 -13.80
C ARG A 5 -6.06 2.60 -12.79
N TYR A 6 -6.50 1.58 -12.06
CA TYR A 6 -5.60 0.86 -11.16
C TYR A 6 -4.50 0.13 -11.94
N ILE A 7 -4.82 -0.47 -13.08
CA ILE A 7 -3.81 -1.07 -13.96
C ILE A 7 -2.83 -0.01 -14.47
N ALA A 8 -3.35 1.00 -15.18
CA ALA A 8 -2.54 2.00 -15.85
C ALA A 8 -1.76 2.89 -14.87
N ASP A 9 -2.41 3.40 -13.83
CA ASP A 9 -1.81 4.39 -12.94
C ASP A 9 -0.93 3.73 -11.85
N ILE A 10 -1.18 2.45 -11.50
CA ILE A 10 -0.52 1.79 -10.35
C ILE A 10 0.27 0.53 -10.76
N LEU A 11 -0.38 -0.47 -11.35
CA LEU A 11 0.27 -1.77 -11.57
C LEU A 11 1.40 -1.70 -12.60
N GLU A 12 1.15 -1.05 -13.74
CA GLU A 12 2.13 -0.88 -14.81
C GLU A 12 3.35 -0.09 -14.37
N HIS A 13 3.18 0.89 -13.49
CA HIS A 13 4.25 1.80 -13.10
C HIS A 13 4.97 1.39 -11.83
N HIS A 14 4.32 0.70 -10.89
CA HIS A 14 4.85 0.49 -9.55
C HIS A 14 4.93 -0.97 -9.11
N VAL A 15 4.23 -1.90 -9.77
CA VAL A 15 4.23 -3.32 -9.38
C VAL A 15 5.00 -4.15 -10.39
N VAL A 16 4.66 -4.07 -11.68
CA VAL A 16 5.31 -4.83 -12.75
C VAL A 16 6.83 -4.57 -12.85
N PRO A 17 7.32 -3.32 -12.86
CA PRO A 17 8.76 -3.09 -13.02
C PRO A 17 9.58 -3.40 -11.77
N PHE A 18 8.96 -3.37 -10.57
CA PHE A 18 9.68 -3.50 -9.31
C PHE A 18 9.56 -4.88 -8.66
N GLY A 19 8.48 -5.61 -8.91
CA GLY A 19 8.26 -6.96 -8.35
C GLY A 19 9.45 -7.90 -8.59
N PRO A 20 9.91 -8.07 -9.85
CA PRO A 20 11.08 -8.90 -10.15
C PRO A 20 12.38 -8.45 -9.49
N LEU A 21 12.51 -7.16 -9.13
CA LEU A 21 13.70 -6.64 -8.45
C LEU A 21 13.72 -6.96 -6.95
N ILE A 22 12.57 -7.28 -6.35
CA ILE A 22 12.48 -7.68 -4.94
C ILE A 22 12.92 -9.13 -4.76
N GLY A 23 12.65 -10.00 -5.74
CA GLY A 23 13.16 -11.37 -5.78
C GLY A 23 12.30 -12.32 -6.64
N GLU A 24 12.87 -13.48 -6.96
CA GLU A 24 12.24 -14.50 -7.82
C GLU A 24 10.93 -15.06 -7.27
N ASN A 25 10.73 -15.00 -5.95
CA ASN A 25 9.51 -15.46 -5.27
C ASN A 25 8.62 -14.29 -4.80
N PHE A 26 8.65 -13.16 -5.51
CA PHE A 26 7.82 -12.02 -5.16
C PHE A 26 6.34 -12.36 -5.26
N ILE A 27 5.60 -12.14 -4.17
CA ILE A 27 4.15 -12.29 -4.13
C ILE A 27 3.56 -10.91 -3.87
N TYR A 28 2.73 -10.44 -4.80
CA TYR A 28 2.02 -9.19 -4.66
C TYR A 28 0.85 -9.33 -3.69
N MET A 29 0.81 -8.45 -2.69
CA MET A 29 -0.29 -8.37 -1.73
C MET A 29 -1.10 -7.11 -2.00
N HIS A 30 -2.42 -7.27 -2.10
CA HIS A 30 -3.38 -6.17 -2.11
C HIS A 30 -4.72 -6.61 -1.50
N ASP A 31 -5.52 -5.66 -1.01
CA ASP A 31 -6.86 -5.99 -0.48
C ASP A 31 -7.87 -6.31 -1.59
N ASN A 32 -9.00 -6.92 -1.22
CA ASN A 32 -10.09 -7.26 -2.12
C ASN A 32 -11.05 -6.08 -2.42
N ALA A 33 -10.58 -4.82 -2.45
CA ALA A 33 -11.42 -3.70 -2.87
C ALA A 33 -11.95 -3.93 -4.30
N ARG A 34 -13.15 -3.42 -4.61
CA ARG A 34 -13.86 -3.70 -5.88
C ARG A 34 -13.00 -3.55 -7.16
N PRO A 35 -12.15 -2.51 -7.32
CA PRO A 35 -11.30 -2.41 -8.51
C PRO A 35 -10.21 -3.48 -8.57
N ARG A 36 -9.71 -3.91 -7.41
CA ARG A 36 -8.59 -4.84 -7.24
C ARG A 36 -9.01 -6.30 -7.42
N ALA A 37 -10.24 -6.62 -7.01
CA ALA A 37 -10.87 -7.91 -7.23
C ALA A 37 -11.52 -8.08 -8.62
N ALA A 38 -11.41 -7.08 -9.50
CA ALA A 38 -11.99 -7.16 -10.84
C ALA A 38 -11.20 -8.17 -11.69
N ARG A 39 -11.91 -9.01 -12.46
CA ARG A 39 -11.30 -10.04 -13.33
C ARG A 39 -10.18 -9.49 -14.22
N VAL A 40 -10.38 -8.30 -14.81
CA VAL A 40 -9.37 -7.66 -15.67
C VAL A 40 -8.05 -7.38 -14.95
N VAL A 41 -8.08 -7.10 -13.65
CA VAL A 41 -6.88 -6.88 -12.83
C VAL A 41 -6.18 -8.19 -12.55
N THR A 42 -6.92 -9.23 -12.20
CA THR A 42 -6.36 -10.57 -11.97
C THR A 42 -5.72 -11.13 -13.24
N GLU A 43 -6.39 -10.99 -14.40
CA GLU A 43 -5.84 -11.42 -15.70
C GLU A 43 -4.58 -10.62 -16.08
N PHE A 44 -4.57 -9.31 -15.81
CA PHE A 44 -3.39 -8.48 -16.06
C PHE A 44 -2.17 -8.95 -15.25
N LEU A 45 -2.35 -9.18 -13.94
CA LEU A 45 -1.26 -9.62 -13.07
C LEU A 45 -0.76 -11.03 -13.43
N GLN A 46 -1.66 -11.93 -13.83
CA GLN A 46 -1.30 -13.26 -14.33
C GLN A 46 -0.46 -13.17 -15.61
N ASN A 47 -0.85 -12.32 -16.56
CA ASN A 47 -0.10 -12.11 -17.80
C ASN A 47 1.27 -11.46 -17.55
N ALA A 48 1.42 -10.72 -16.45
CA ALA A 48 2.69 -10.14 -16.01
C ALA A 48 3.54 -11.11 -15.17
N GLU A 49 3.11 -12.37 -15.01
CA GLU A 49 3.77 -13.41 -14.20
C GLU A 49 3.93 -12.99 -12.72
N ILE A 50 2.96 -12.23 -12.20
CA ILE A 50 2.94 -11.77 -10.80
C ILE A 50 1.96 -12.59 -9.99
N ASP A 51 2.49 -13.35 -9.04
CA ASP A 51 1.67 -14.07 -8.07
C ASP A 51 0.97 -13.11 -7.11
N ILE A 52 -0.28 -13.44 -6.77
CA ILE A 52 -1.10 -12.64 -5.85
C ILE A 52 -1.35 -13.43 -4.57
N LEU A 53 -1.10 -12.81 -3.42
CA LEU A 53 -1.48 -13.36 -2.14
C LEU A 53 -3.00 -13.31 -2.00
N ARG A 54 -3.65 -14.48 -1.86
CA ARG A 54 -5.09 -14.54 -1.59
C ARG A 54 -5.39 -13.95 -0.22
N TRP A 55 -6.09 -12.81 -0.21
CA TRP A 55 -6.42 -12.11 1.02
C TRP A 55 -7.81 -12.50 1.56
N PRO A 56 -7.96 -12.81 2.86
CA PRO A 56 -9.27 -13.03 3.46
C PRO A 56 -10.11 -11.74 3.48
N ALA A 57 -11.43 -11.90 3.33
CA ALA A 57 -12.35 -10.77 3.38
C ALA A 57 -12.43 -10.19 4.80
N ARG A 58 -12.46 -8.85 4.91
CA ARG A 58 -12.61 -8.11 6.18
C ARG A 58 -11.48 -8.35 7.19
N SER A 59 -10.25 -8.55 6.71
CA SER A 59 -9.07 -8.67 7.55
C SER A 59 -8.12 -7.49 7.35
N PRO A 60 -8.48 -6.27 7.81
CA PRO A 60 -7.56 -5.13 7.78
C PRO A 60 -6.42 -5.32 8.78
N ASP A 61 -6.64 -6.05 9.87
CA ASP A 61 -5.67 -6.39 10.91
C ASP A 61 -4.47 -7.17 10.37
N LEU A 62 -4.66 -7.93 9.31
CA LEU A 62 -3.58 -8.67 8.67
C LEU A 62 -2.76 -7.80 7.71
N ASN A 63 -3.27 -6.63 7.29
CA ASN A 63 -2.68 -5.87 6.20
C ASN A 63 -1.51 -5.02 6.71
N PRO A 64 -0.25 -5.33 6.35
CA PRO A 64 0.91 -4.65 6.91
C PRO A 64 0.92 -3.14 6.63
N ILE A 65 0.24 -2.71 5.57
CA ILE A 65 0.13 -1.31 5.19
C ILE A 65 -0.65 -0.47 6.22
N GLU A 66 -1.59 -1.09 6.94
CA GLU A 66 -2.38 -0.40 7.98
C GLU A 66 -1.47 0.03 9.14
N HIS A 67 -0.48 -0.80 9.50
CA HIS A 67 0.51 -0.44 10.52
C HIS A 67 1.38 0.74 10.07
N VAL A 68 1.77 0.78 8.80
CA VAL A 68 2.51 1.92 8.24
C VAL A 68 1.63 3.18 8.31
N TRP A 69 0.33 3.07 8.01
CA TRP A 69 -0.58 4.23 7.99
C TRP A 69 -0.83 4.76 9.40
N ASP A 70 -0.94 3.86 10.38
CA ASP A 70 -1.04 4.22 11.79
C ASP A 70 0.23 4.90 12.29
N ASN A 71 1.41 4.41 11.90
CA ASN A 71 2.68 5.05 12.22
C ASN A 71 2.77 6.46 11.60
N MET A 72 2.42 6.62 10.33
CA MET A 72 2.35 7.93 9.67
C MET A 72 1.40 8.88 10.41
N ARG A 73 0.20 8.40 10.76
CA ARG A 73 -0.79 9.19 11.51
C ARG A 73 -0.22 9.64 12.85
N TRP A 74 0.47 8.75 13.57
CA TRP A 74 1.09 9.03 14.85
C TRP A 74 2.21 10.08 14.75
N GLN A 75 2.99 10.08 13.68
CA GLN A 75 4.01 11.11 13.43
C GLN A 75 3.40 12.47 13.05
N ILE A 76 2.26 12.48 12.37
CA ILE A 76 1.59 13.70 11.90
C ILE A 76 0.78 14.37 13.02
N GLN A 77 0.04 13.60 13.81
CA GLN A 77 -0.94 14.11 14.79
C GLN A 77 -0.38 15.06 15.86
N PRO A 78 0.79 14.82 16.49
CA PRO A 78 1.32 15.70 17.54
C PRO A 78 2.03 16.95 17.01
N ARG A 79 2.10 17.15 15.69
CA ARG A 79 2.79 18.32 15.12
C ARG A 79 2.08 19.62 15.50
N ARG A 80 2.85 20.58 16.02
CA ARG A 80 2.38 21.91 16.45
C ARG A 80 1.66 22.68 15.34
N MET A 81 2.06 22.48 14.09
CA MET A 81 1.35 23.00 12.92
C MET A 81 0.69 21.83 12.17
N PRO A 82 -0.66 21.72 12.21
CA PRO A 82 -1.35 20.68 11.46
C PRO A 82 -1.25 20.95 9.97
N CYS A 83 -1.08 19.92 9.16
CA CYS A 83 -1.21 20.01 7.71
C CYS A 83 -2.65 20.35 7.37
N ARG A 84 -2.86 21.49 6.70
CA ARG A 84 -4.18 21.99 6.29
C ARG A 84 -4.41 21.92 4.78
N THR A 85 -3.34 21.68 4.00
CA THR A 85 -3.42 21.56 2.54
C THR A 85 -2.79 20.25 2.07
N LEU A 86 -3.20 19.79 0.89
CA LEU A 86 -2.59 18.63 0.24
C LEU A 86 -1.09 18.84 0.02
N GLN A 87 -0.69 20.03 -0.44
CA GLN A 87 0.73 20.37 -0.63
C GLN A 87 1.56 20.25 0.66
N GLN A 88 1.00 20.68 1.80
CA GLN A 88 1.68 20.53 3.09
C GLN A 88 1.83 19.08 3.51
N LEU A 89 0.87 18.23 3.15
CA LEU A 89 0.98 16.79 3.39
C LEU A 89 2.00 16.15 2.44
N GLU A 90 1.96 16.47 1.15
CA GLU A 90 2.88 15.95 0.14
C GLU A 90 4.34 16.27 0.46
N ASN A 91 4.63 17.50 0.87
CA ASN A 91 5.99 17.91 1.25
C ASN A 91 6.51 17.19 2.50
N LEU A 92 5.61 16.63 3.31
CA LEU A 92 5.92 16.03 4.60
C LEU A 92 6.10 14.53 4.54
N LEU A 93 5.48 13.86 3.56
CA LEU A 93 5.54 12.41 3.38
C LEU A 93 6.98 11.88 3.28
N PRO A 94 7.94 12.54 2.58
CA PRO A 94 9.32 12.08 2.52
C PRO A 94 10.05 12.09 3.87
N ASP A 95 9.64 12.97 4.79
CA ASP A 95 10.29 13.15 6.10
C ASP A 95 9.71 12.22 7.18
N LEU A 96 8.71 11.40 6.85
CA LEU A 96 8.17 10.41 7.79
C LEU A 96 9.12 9.22 7.87
N GLU A 97 9.59 8.89 9.07
CA GLU A 97 10.43 7.72 9.27
C GLU A 97 9.59 6.45 9.09
N LEU A 98 9.79 5.73 7.98
CA LEU A 98 9.09 4.47 7.69
C LEU A 98 9.77 3.26 8.38
N SER A 99 10.89 3.47 9.06
CA SER A 99 11.80 2.41 9.52
C SER A 99 11.80 2.16 11.03
N ASP A 100 10.99 2.85 11.84
CA ASP A 100 11.01 2.64 13.27
C ASP A 100 9.98 1.61 13.74
N SER A 101 10.49 0.43 14.07
CA SER A 101 9.83 -0.72 14.68
C SER A 101 9.54 -0.53 16.18
N ARG A 102 9.49 0.70 16.69
CA ARG A 102 8.81 1.02 17.94
C ARG A 102 7.36 0.54 17.86
N VAL A 103 7.12 -0.65 18.39
CA VAL A 103 5.80 -1.26 18.56
C VAL A 103 4.89 -0.23 19.23
N HIS A 104 3.84 0.15 18.54
CA HIS A 104 2.83 1.04 19.10
C HIS A 104 2.28 0.37 20.38
N PRO A 105 2.15 1.08 21.53
CA PRO A 105 1.73 0.52 22.82
C PRO A 105 0.27 -0.01 22.85
N LYS A 106 -0.39 -0.13 21.70
CA LYS A 106 -1.69 -0.81 21.56
C LYS A 106 -1.53 -2.31 21.30
N PHE A 107 -0.31 -2.76 20.98
CA PHE A 107 0.01 -4.15 20.63
C PHE A 107 1.00 -4.78 21.63
N VAL A 108 1.15 -4.19 22.83
CA VAL A 108 1.88 -4.71 24.00
C VAL A 108 0.89 -4.91 25.14
#